data_AF-A0A2G6GBF0-F1
#
_entry.id   AF-A0A2G6GBF0-F1
#
_cell.length_a   1.000
_cell.length_b   1.000
_cell.length_c   1.000
_cell.angle_alpha   90.00
_cell.angle_beta   90.00
_cell.angle_gamma   90.00
#
_symmetry.space_group_name_H-M   'P 1'
#
loop_
_entity.id
_entity.type
_entity.pdbx_description
1 polymer ?
#
loop_
_entity_poly.entity_id
_entity_poly.type
_entity_poly.pdbx_seq_one_letter_code
_entity_poly.pdbx_strand_id
1 'polypeptide(L)'
;MNIQSKVKNYITRYAPSYKRLLTYLEKKKVNHPEKFIVQMGYDEAIMLDAWMNTFINQGKSISQITVKLMTKEFTKESIAQGIQKYESTLKDWDQYEKYIVQKIETYLYRKKSQKEIYITLCREYPYFSEQMKDLLDSYDDSKSLRFYMQKYAKKYDMNTFEGKNKYFQALMRRGFSYQRIQEQEEKDL
;
A
#
# COMPACT_ATOMS: atom_id res chain seq x y z
N MET A 1 -24.75 8.96 33.63
CA MET A 1 -24.14 9.24 32.31
C MET A 1 -24.82 8.35 31.27
N ASN A 2 -25.58 8.94 30.34
CA ASN A 2 -26.46 8.25 29.39
C ASN A 2 -25.67 7.30 28.45
N ILE A 3 -26.03 6.01 28.44
CA ILE A 3 -25.38 4.98 27.59
C ILE A 3 -25.51 5.32 26.11
N GLN A 4 -26.64 5.88 25.68
CA GLN A 4 -26.89 6.28 24.30
C GLN A 4 -25.88 7.33 23.85
N SER A 5 -25.58 8.33 24.69
CA SER A 5 -24.54 9.33 24.40
C SER A 5 -23.15 8.71 24.29
N LYS A 6 -22.80 7.75 25.16
CA LYS A 6 -21.50 7.04 25.07
C LYS A 6 -21.38 6.26 23.77
N VAL A 7 -22.46 5.61 23.34
CA VAL A 7 -22.50 4.79 22.13
C VAL A 7 -22.44 5.67 20.89
N LYS A 8 -23.18 6.78 20.85
CA LYS A 8 -23.06 7.78 19.77
C LYS A 8 -21.62 8.28 19.64
N ASN A 9 -20.98 8.66 20.74
CA ASN A 9 -19.57 9.10 20.73
C ASN A 9 -18.62 7.99 20.25
N TYR A 10 -18.88 6.74 20.62
CA TYR A 10 -18.10 5.60 20.14
C TYR A 10 -18.25 5.41 18.63
N ILE A 11 -19.48 5.44 18.11
CA ILE A 11 -19.77 5.30 16.68
C ILE A 11 -19.08 6.42 15.88
N THR A 12 -19.29 7.68 16.27
CA THR A 12 -18.71 8.84 15.58
C THR A 12 -17.18 8.79 15.55
N ARG A 13 -16.54 8.33 16.63
CA ARG A 13 -15.07 8.33 16.72
C ARG A 13 -14.43 7.15 15.99
N TYR A 14 -15.06 5.99 15.99
CA TYR A 14 -14.41 4.76 15.57
C TYR A 14 -15.00 4.14 14.31
N ALA A 15 -16.17 4.62 13.85
CA ALA A 15 -16.93 4.03 12.75
C ALA A 15 -16.86 2.49 12.79
N PRO A 16 -17.32 1.87 13.91
CA PRO A 16 -17.14 0.44 14.12
C PRO A 16 -17.94 -0.37 13.10
N SER A 17 -17.58 -1.64 12.89
CA SER A 17 -18.51 -2.59 12.27
C SER A 17 -19.63 -2.96 13.25
N TYR A 18 -20.70 -3.57 12.76
CA TYR A 18 -21.81 -4.08 13.58
C TYR A 18 -21.28 -5.02 14.66
N LYS A 19 -20.39 -5.94 14.28
CA LYS A 19 -19.77 -6.90 15.20
C LYS A 19 -18.99 -6.20 16.33
N ARG A 20 -18.21 -5.17 16.00
CA ARG A 20 -17.46 -4.39 17.00
C ARG A 20 -18.37 -3.58 17.92
N LEU A 21 -19.43 -3.00 17.36
CA LEU A 21 -20.43 -2.27 18.14
C LEU A 21 -21.17 -3.20 19.11
N LEU A 22 -21.58 -4.38 18.65
CA LEU A 22 -22.21 -5.41 19.47
C LEU A 22 -21.29 -5.80 20.64
N THR A 23 -20.04 -6.16 20.33
CA THR A 23 -19.01 -6.51 21.33
C THR A 23 -18.81 -5.38 22.35
N TYR A 24 -18.82 -4.13 21.90
CA TYR A 24 -18.70 -2.96 22.78
C TYR A 24 -19.90 -2.84 23.74
N LEU A 25 -21.13 -3.04 23.25
CA LEU A 25 -22.36 -2.96 24.04
C LEU A 25 -22.46 -4.10 25.07
N GLU A 26 -22.08 -5.31 24.69
CA GLU A 26 -21.98 -6.47 25.59
C GLU A 26 -21.01 -6.19 26.75
N LYS A 27 -19.84 -5.62 26.46
CA LYS A 27 -18.87 -5.18 27.49
C LYS A 27 -19.43 -4.09 28.39
N LYS A 28 -20.40 -3.31 27.93
CA LYS A 28 -21.12 -2.30 28.72
C LYS A 28 -22.36 -2.86 29.42
N LYS A 29 -22.62 -4.18 29.33
CA LYS A 29 -23.75 -4.87 29.93
C LYS A 29 -25.10 -4.24 29.54
N VAL A 30 -25.23 -3.82 28.28
CA VAL A 30 -26.50 -3.31 27.75
C VAL A 30 -27.43 -4.49 27.51
N ASN A 31 -28.66 -4.42 28.03
CA ASN A 31 -29.68 -5.44 27.79
C ASN A 31 -30.14 -5.41 26.33
N HIS A 32 -30.22 -6.58 25.70
CA HIS A 32 -30.63 -6.74 24.28
C HIS A 32 -29.89 -5.78 23.32
N PRO A 33 -28.54 -5.88 23.23
CA PRO A 33 -27.72 -4.93 22.51
C PRO A 33 -28.09 -4.81 21.03
N GLU A 34 -28.58 -5.88 20.39
CA GLU A 34 -29.04 -5.88 19.00
C GLU A 34 -30.25 -4.97 18.81
N LYS A 35 -31.25 -5.08 19.70
CA LYS A 35 -32.44 -4.20 19.68
C LYS A 35 -32.04 -2.74 19.89
N PHE A 36 -31.07 -2.51 20.78
CA PHE A 36 -30.54 -1.18 21.04
C PHE A 36 -29.84 -0.57 19.82
N ILE A 37 -29.04 -1.35 19.09
CA ILE A 37 -28.39 -0.92 17.82
C ILE A 37 -29.45 -0.50 16.80
N VAL A 38 -30.50 -1.30 16.61
CA VAL A 38 -31.60 -1.00 15.68
C VAL A 38 -32.34 0.28 16.09
N GLN A 39 -32.69 0.42 17.37
CA GLN A 39 -33.37 1.62 17.89
C GLN A 39 -32.54 2.90 17.72
N MET A 40 -31.21 2.78 17.73
CA MET A 40 -30.32 3.91 17.49
C MET A 40 -30.20 4.31 16.02
N GLY A 41 -30.74 3.52 15.08
CA GLY A 41 -30.60 3.76 13.65
C GLY A 41 -29.17 3.58 13.15
N TYR A 42 -28.42 2.65 13.75
CA TYR A 42 -27.07 2.34 13.28
C TYR A 42 -27.12 1.67 11.91
N ASP A 43 -26.30 2.18 10.99
CA ASP A 43 -26.11 1.63 9.65
C ASP A 43 -24.62 1.34 9.42
N GLU A 44 -24.29 0.06 9.24
CA GLU A 44 -22.92 -0.40 8.97
C GLU A 44 -22.40 0.11 7.62
N ALA A 45 -23.28 0.33 6.63
CA ALA A 45 -22.88 0.82 5.32
C ALA A 45 -22.28 2.23 5.41
N ILE A 46 -22.84 3.10 6.26
CA ILE A 46 -22.29 4.45 6.51
C ILE A 46 -20.91 4.35 7.17
N MET A 47 -20.71 3.40 8.08
CA MET A 47 -19.41 3.20 8.74
C MET A 47 -18.36 2.69 7.77
N LEU A 48 -18.76 1.76 6.89
CA LEU A 48 -17.92 1.26 5.80
C LEU A 48 -17.52 2.40 4.86
N ASP A 49 -18.48 3.21 4.42
CA ASP A 49 -18.25 4.38 3.56
C ASP A 49 -17.24 5.36 4.18
N ALA A 50 -17.35 5.63 5.47
CA ALA A 50 -16.41 6.49 6.18
C ALA A 50 -14.98 5.95 6.11
N TRP A 51 -14.79 4.64 6.30
CA TRP A 51 -13.48 4.00 6.18
C TRP A 51 -12.97 3.91 4.75
N MET A 52 -13.84 3.62 3.78
CA MET A 52 -13.50 3.60 2.36
C MET A 52 -12.92 4.96 1.94
N ASN A 53 -13.66 6.05 2.18
CA ASN A 53 -13.19 7.41 1.89
C ASN A 53 -11.88 7.73 2.60
N THR A 54 -11.76 7.38 3.88
CA THR A 54 -10.54 7.62 4.65
C THR A 54 -9.33 6.92 4.03
N PHE A 55 -9.47 5.66 3.62
CA PHE A 55 -8.34 4.90 3.07
C PHE A 55 -8.00 5.29 1.64
N ILE A 56 -9.00 5.60 0.82
CA ILE A 56 -8.81 6.17 -0.52
C ILE A 56 -8.06 7.51 -0.42
N ASN A 57 -8.46 8.37 0.52
CA ASN A 57 -7.79 9.65 0.81
C ASN A 57 -6.45 9.51 1.54
N GLN A 58 -6.00 8.29 1.82
CA GLN A 58 -4.65 7.98 2.28
C GLN A 58 -3.82 7.26 1.20
N GLY A 59 -4.34 7.19 -0.03
CA GLY A 59 -3.70 6.49 -1.14
C GLY A 59 -3.57 4.99 -0.93
N LYS A 60 -4.42 4.37 -0.11
CA LYS A 60 -4.37 2.92 0.12
C LYS A 60 -4.85 2.18 -1.11
N SER A 61 -4.13 1.12 -1.47
CA SER A 61 -4.59 0.21 -2.53
C SER A 61 -5.76 -0.64 -2.09
N ILE A 62 -6.45 -1.26 -3.06
CA ILE A 62 -7.54 -2.20 -2.79
C ILE A 62 -7.11 -3.30 -1.81
N SER A 63 -5.95 -3.91 -2.04
CA SER A 63 -5.42 -4.95 -1.14
C SER A 63 -5.28 -4.44 0.31
N GLN A 64 -4.74 -3.23 0.48
CA GLN A 64 -4.58 -2.62 1.80
C GLN A 64 -5.91 -2.24 2.44
N ILE A 65 -6.84 -1.70 1.66
CA ILE A 65 -8.20 -1.36 2.08
C ILE A 65 -8.89 -2.62 2.61
N THR A 66 -8.87 -3.71 1.83
CA THR A 66 -9.46 -5.00 2.22
C THR A 66 -8.89 -5.50 3.54
N VAL A 67 -7.56 -5.55 3.69
CA VAL A 67 -6.93 -6.01 4.94
C VAL A 67 -7.31 -5.12 6.13
N LYS A 68 -7.36 -3.80 5.94
CA LYS A 68 -7.72 -2.85 7.01
C LYS A 68 -9.19 -2.96 7.42
N LEU A 69 -10.10 -3.16 6.47
CA LEU A 69 -11.53 -3.34 6.75
C LEU A 69 -11.82 -4.70 7.40
N MET A 70 -11.14 -5.75 6.96
CA MET A 70 -11.18 -7.06 7.63
C MET A 70 -10.68 -6.97 9.08
N THR A 71 -9.60 -6.21 9.32
CA THR A 71 -9.11 -5.95 10.69
C THR A 71 -10.16 -5.22 11.53
N LYS A 72 -10.98 -4.38 10.90
CA LYS A 72 -12.12 -3.69 11.52
C LYS A 72 -13.38 -4.55 11.64
N GLU A 73 -13.29 -5.82 11.26
CA GLU A 73 -14.36 -6.81 11.33
C GLU A 73 -15.59 -6.46 10.48
N PHE A 74 -15.39 -5.82 9.33
CA PHE A 74 -16.40 -5.80 8.27
C PHE A 74 -16.42 -7.14 7.53
N THR A 75 -17.58 -7.54 7.01
CA THR A 75 -17.73 -8.79 6.25
C THR A 75 -17.06 -8.69 4.89
N LYS A 76 -16.66 -9.82 4.30
CA LYS A 76 -16.05 -9.82 2.96
C LYS A 76 -17.02 -9.31 1.90
N GLU A 77 -18.30 -9.64 2.08
CA GLU A 77 -19.39 -9.28 1.19
C GLU A 77 -19.61 -7.76 1.19
N SER A 78 -19.66 -7.13 2.37
CA SER A 78 -19.80 -5.67 2.47
C SER A 78 -18.57 -4.95 1.90
N ILE A 79 -17.37 -5.46 2.16
CA ILE A 79 -16.13 -4.91 1.58
C ILE A 79 -16.16 -4.99 0.05
N ALA A 80 -16.59 -6.12 -0.52
CA ALA A 80 -16.69 -6.28 -1.97
C ALA A 80 -17.68 -5.27 -2.59
N GLN A 81 -18.85 -5.07 -1.96
CA GLN A 81 -19.83 -4.05 -2.36
C GLN A 81 -19.24 -2.64 -2.25
N GLY A 82 -18.50 -2.35 -1.18
CA GLY A 82 -17.79 -1.09 -1.01
C GLY A 82 -16.77 -0.84 -2.12
N ILE A 83 -15.94 -1.84 -2.44
CA ILE A 83 -14.96 -1.74 -3.53
C ILE A 83 -15.67 -1.47 -4.87
N GLN A 84 -16.77 -2.17 -5.14
CA GLN A 84 -17.57 -1.96 -6.35
C GLN A 84 -18.16 -0.54 -6.40
N LYS A 85 -18.68 -0.03 -5.27
CA LYS A 85 -19.23 1.32 -5.17
C LYS A 85 -18.18 2.41 -5.45
N TYR A 86 -16.94 2.23 -5.00
CA TYR A 86 -15.84 3.19 -5.18
C TYR A 86 -14.93 2.84 -6.37
N GLU A 87 -15.36 1.95 -7.27
CA GLU A 87 -14.50 1.43 -8.34
C GLU A 87 -13.92 2.54 -9.22
N SER A 88 -14.71 3.54 -9.59
CA SER A 88 -14.26 4.67 -10.40
C SER A 88 -13.14 5.45 -9.71
N THR A 89 -13.30 5.77 -8.42
CA THR A 89 -12.28 6.47 -7.62
C THR A 89 -11.04 5.61 -7.38
N LEU A 90 -11.20 4.30 -7.22
CA LEU A 90 -10.09 3.36 -7.04
C LEU A 90 -9.26 3.17 -8.32
N LYS A 91 -9.83 3.51 -9.48
CA LYS A 91 -9.20 3.48 -10.80
C LYS A 91 -8.82 4.88 -11.31
N ASP A 92 -8.99 5.90 -10.49
CA ASP A 92 -8.66 7.28 -10.85
C ASP A 92 -7.16 7.52 -10.59
N TRP A 93 -6.40 7.76 -11.65
CA TRP A 93 -4.96 8.04 -11.53
C TRP A 93 -4.71 9.32 -10.74
N ASP A 94 -5.48 10.38 -10.98
CA ASP A 94 -5.26 11.71 -10.38
C ASP A 94 -5.44 11.66 -8.86
N GLN A 95 -6.32 10.78 -8.39
CA GLN A 95 -6.49 10.49 -6.97
C GLN A 95 -5.23 9.86 -6.34
N TYR A 96 -4.52 9.02 -7.09
CA TYR A 96 -3.46 8.17 -6.56
C TYR A 96 -2.03 8.65 -6.87
N GLU A 97 -1.84 9.44 -7.91
CA GLU A 97 -0.54 9.86 -8.43
C GLU A 97 0.38 10.38 -7.33
N LYS A 98 -0.08 11.35 -6.53
CA LYS A 98 0.73 11.96 -5.46
C LYS A 98 1.25 10.93 -4.44
N TYR A 99 0.48 9.89 -4.13
CA TYR A 99 0.90 8.85 -3.17
C TYR A 99 1.87 7.87 -3.81
N ILE A 100 1.69 7.60 -5.11
CA ILE A 100 2.58 6.75 -5.89
C ILE A 100 3.94 7.43 -6.05
N VAL A 101 3.96 8.72 -6.40
CA VAL A 101 5.17 9.55 -6.45
C VAL A 101 5.93 9.48 -5.13
N GLN A 102 5.26 9.75 -4.00
CA GLN A 102 5.89 9.69 -2.68
C GLN A 102 6.48 8.30 -2.37
N LYS A 103 5.82 7.22 -2.83
CA LYS A 103 6.33 5.85 -2.68
C LYS A 103 7.55 5.59 -3.55
N ILE A 104 7.57 6.07 -4.80
CA ILE A 104 8.72 5.97 -5.70
C ILE A 104 9.94 6.61 -5.04
N GLU A 105 9.81 7.86 -4.58
CA GLU A 105 10.86 8.59 -3.87
C GLU A 105 11.35 7.83 -2.64
N THR A 106 10.42 7.31 -1.83
CA THR A 106 10.74 6.51 -0.64
C THR A 106 11.53 5.26 -1.01
N TYR A 107 11.18 4.58 -2.10
CA TYR A 107 11.86 3.37 -2.53
C TYR A 107 13.24 3.66 -3.14
N LEU A 108 13.39 4.74 -3.91
CA LEU A 108 14.68 5.21 -4.40
C LEU A 108 15.61 5.60 -3.24
N TYR A 109 15.08 6.28 -2.23
CA TYR A 109 15.82 6.58 -1.00
C TYR A 109 16.32 5.30 -0.32
N ARG A 110 15.48 4.25 -0.29
CA ARG A 110 15.83 2.89 0.18
C ARG A 110 16.69 2.08 -0.80
N LYS A 111 17.25 2.74 -1.81
CA LYS A 111 18.15 2.16 -2.81
C LYS A 111 17.51 1.04 -3.62
N LYS A 112 16.22 1.09 -3.94
CA LYS A 112 15.63 0.13 -4.89
C LYS A 112 15.92 0.54 -6.33
N SER A 113 15.97 -0.43 -7.23
CA SER A 113 16.01 -0.15 -8.68
C SER A 113 14.63 0.26 -9.20
N GLN A 114 14.57 0.94 -10.34
CA GLN A 114 13.31 1.24 -11.03
C GLN A 114 12.48 -0.03 -11.26
N LYS A 115 13.11 -1.13 -11.66
CA LYS A 115 12.43 -2.41 -11.90
C LYS A 115 11.81 -3.00 -10.63
N GLU A 116 12.52 -2.96 -9.50
CA GLU A 116 11.98 -3.40 -8.21
C GLU A 116 10.79 -2.52 -7.79
N ILE A 117 10.88 -1.22 -8.02
CA ILE A 117 9.82 -0.26 -7.71
C ILE A 117 8.59 -0.55 -8.56
N TYR A 118 8.76 -0.66 -9.88
CA TYR A 118 7.70 -0.99 -10.83
C TYR A 118 6.94 -2.25 -10.43
N ILE A 119 7.66 -3.36 -10.20
CA ILE A 119 7.03 -4.64 -9.81
C ILE A 119 6.25 -4.51 -8.50
N THR A 120 6.81 -3.78 -7.53
CA THR A 120 6.17 -3.57 -6.22
C THR A 120 4.89 -2.76 -6.37
N LEU A 121 4.95 -1.65 -7.11
CA LEU A 121 3.82 -0.74 -7.28
C LEU A 121 2.74 -1.35 -8.18
N CYS A 122 3.07 -2.03 -9.27
CA CYS A 122 2.07 -2.71 -10.11
C CYS A 122 1.32 -3.81 -9.35
N ARG A 123 1.98 -4.49 -8.40
CA ARG A 123 1.30 -5.43 -7.50
C ARG A 123 0.36 -4.71 -6.54
N GLU A 124 0.73 -3.51 -6.10
CA GLU A 124 -0.05 -2.74 -5.14
C GLU A 124 -1.22 -2.01 -5.81
N TYR A 125 -1.03 -1.42 -7.00
CA TYR A 125 -2.03 -0.69 -7.77
C TYR A 125 -2.08 -1.21 -9.22
N PRO A 126 -2.78 -2.33 -9.45
CA PRO A 126 -2.76 -3.03 -10.73
C PRO A 126 -3.38 -2.24 -11.90
N TYR A 127 -4.19 -1.21 -11.64
CA TYR A 127 -4.84 -0.42 -12.68
C TYR A 127 -3.94 0.66 -13.31
N PHE A 128 -2.75 0.88 -12.76
CA PHE A 128 -1.89 2.00 -13.16
C PHE A 128 -0.57 1.56 -13.76
N SER A 129 -0.49 0.34 -14.34
CA SER A 129 0.78 -0.21 -14.83
C SER A 129 1.44 0.67 -15.90
N GLU A 130 0.64 1.17 -16.86
CA GLU A 130 1.16 2.02 -17.94
C GLU A 130 1.62 3.37 -17.39
N GLN A 131 0.77 4.04 -16.59
CA GLN A 131 1.10 5.33 -15.97
C GLN A 131 2.35 5.21 -15.08
N MET A 132 2.51 4.11 -14.35
CA MET A 132 3.70 3.87 -13.53
C MET A 132 4.96 3.69 -14.35
N LYS A 133 4.85 3.05 -15.51
CA LYS A 133 5.99 2.85 -16.41
C LYS A 133 6.47 4.20 -16.92
N ASP A 134 5.57 5.00 -17.48
CA ASP A 134 5.86 6.34 -17.97
C ASP A 134 6.42 7.24 -16.86
N LEU A 135 5.82 7.18 -15.67
CA LEU A 135 6.28 7.94 -14.52
C LEU A 135 7.70 7.54 -14.11
N LEU A 136 8.01 6.24 -14.04
CA LEU A 136 9.31 5.76 -13.60
C LEU A 136 10.44 6.06 -14.59
N ASP A 137 10.15 6.18 -15.88
CA ASP A 137 11.13 6.54 -16.91
C ASP A 137 11.74 7.94 -16.67
N SER A 138 11.03 8.82 -15.96
CA SER A 138 11.53 10.13 -15.54
C SER A 138 12.47 10.12 -14.32
N TYR A 139 12.54 9.01 -13.59
CA TYR A 139 13.39 8.89 -12.41
C TYR A 139 14.77 8.34 -12.74
N ASP A 140 15.74 8.62 -11.88
CA ASP A 140 17.08 8.05 -11.96
C ASP A 140 17.41 7.21 -10.74
N ASP A 141 17.75 5.94 -10.97
CA ASP A 141 18.22 5.01 -9.94
C ASP A 141 19.74 4.82 -9.92
N SER A 142 20.52 5.66 -10.61
CA SER A 142 21.99 5.55 -10.65
C SER A 142 22.64 5.62 -9.25
N LYS A 143 22.02 6.34 -8.31
CA LYS A 143 22.45 6.34 -6.88
C LYS A 143 22.25 4.98 -6.22
N SER A 144 21.17 4.27 -6.55
CA SER A 144 20.91 2.90 -6.08
C SER A 144 21.90 1.92 -6.70
N LEU A 145 22.15 2.05 -8.02
CA LEU A 145 23.10 1.22 -8.75
C LEU A 145 24.51 1.35 -8.17
N ARG A 146 25.06 2.57 -8.06
CA ARG A 146 26.40 2.82 -7.48
C ARG A 146 26.56 2.25 -6.08
N PHE A 147 25.53 2.38 -5.23
CA PHE A 147 25.54 1.79 -3.89
C PHE A 147 25.76 0.27 -3.94
N TYR A 148 25.05 -0.44 -4.82
CA TYR A 148 25.22 -1.89 -4.94
C TYR A 148 26.47 -2.30 -5.67
N MET A 149 26.93 -1.54 -6.67
CA MET A 149 28.22 -1.78 -7.32
C MET A 149 29.34 -1.79 -6.28
N GLN A 150 29.43 -0.74 -5.45
CA GLN A 150 30.41 -0.68 -4.36
C GLN A 150 30.25 -1.82 -3.36
N LYS A 151 29.01 -2.15 -2.99
CA LYS A 151 28.71 -3.24 -2.05
C LYS A 151 29.16 -4.60 -2.59
N TYR A 152 28.90 -4.88 -3.87
CA TYR A 152 29.18 -6.18 -4.47
C TYR A 152 30.62 -6.31 -4.95
N ALA A 153 31.26 -5.22 -5.39
CA ALA A 153 32.69 -5.20 -5.68
C ALA A 153 33.54 -5.51 -4.44
N LYS A 154 33.10 -5.09 -3.25
CA LYS A 154 33.73 -5.48 -1.97
C LYS A 154 33.47 -6.94 -1.57
N LYS A 155 32.43 -7.56 -2.13
CA LYS A 155 31.97 -8.90 -1.74
C LYS A 155 32.55 -10.00 -2.62
N TYR A 156 32.77 -9.72 -3.90
CA TYR A 156 33.20 -10.70 -4.90
C TYR A 156 34.60 -10.35 -5.42
N ASP A 157 35.40 -11.37 -5.74
CA ASP A 157 36.74 -11.16 -6.31
C ASP A 157 36.65 -10.74 -7.79
N MET A 158 36.79 -9.45 -8.03
CA MET A 158 36.68 -8.85 -9.36
C MET A 158 37.86 -9.19 -10.29
N ASN A 159 38.91 -9.88 -9.80
CA ASN A 159 40.03 -10.33 -10.63
C ASN A 159 39.76 -11.69 -11.30
N THR A 160 38.72 -12.40 -10.86
CA THR A 160 38.35 -13.71 -11.40
C THR A 160 37.11 -13.62 -12.29
N PHE A 161 37.06 -14.47 -13.31
CA PHE A 161 35.85 -14.58 -14.15
C PHE A 161 34.62 -14.95 -13.32
N GLU A 162 34.75 -15.90 -12.39
CA GLU A 162 33.65 -16.33 -11.53
C GLU A 162 33.14 -15.21 -10.61
N GLY A 163 34.06 -14.44 -10.01
CA GLY A 163 33.69 -13.31 -9.16
C GLY A 163 32.99 -12.19 -9.93
N LYS A 164 33.48 -11.84 -11.13
CA LYS A 164 32.79 -10.90 -12.04
C LYS A 164 31.39 -11.39 -12.39
N ASN A 165 31.23 -12.66 -12.74
CA ASN A 165 29.91 -13.22 -13.05
C ASN A 165 28.95 -13.14 -11.85
N LYS A 166 29.42 -13.48 -10.63
CA LYS A 166 28.61 -13.35 -9.40
C LYS A 166 28.22 -11.90 -9.11
N TYR A 167 29.10 -10.94 -9.37
CA TYR A 167 28.84 -9.51 -9.25
C TYR A 167 27.70 -9.06 -10.19
N PHE A 168 27.80 -9.34 -11.49
CA PHE A 168 26.77 -8.97 -12.45
C PHE A 168 25.43 -9.65 -12.13
N GLN A 169 25.44 -10.95 -11.81
CA GLN A 169 24.22 -11.66 -11.42
C GLN A 169 23.56 -11.04 -10.18
N ALA A 170 24.34 -10.61 -9.18
CA ALA A 170 23.79 -9.98 -7.99
C ALA A 170 23.10 -8.65 -8.31
N LEU A 171 23.69 -7.82 -9.18
CA LEU A 171 23.09 -6.56 -9.65
C LEU A 171 21.83 -6.81 -10.49
N MET A 172 21.87 -7.77 -11.40
CA MET A 172 20.71 -8.12 -12.24
C MET A 172 19.54 -8.66 -11.42
N ARG A 173 19.80 -9.43 -10.35
CA ARG A 173 18.76 -9.87 -9.40
C ARG A 173 18.13 -8.69 -8.64
N ARG A 174 18.83 -7.56 -8.52
CA ARG A 174 18.25 -6.29 -8.02
C ARG A 174 17.50 -5.51 -9.08
N GLY A 175 17.47 -5.98 -10.32
CA GLY A 175 16.69 -5.40 -11.40
C GLY A 175 17.42 -4.38 -12.27
N PHE A 176 18.72 -4.20 -12.11
CA PHE A 176 19.53 -3.40 -13.03
C PHE A 176 19.83 -4.20 -14.31
N SER A 177 19.66 -3.60 -15.48
CA SER A 177 20.01 -4.27 -16.74
C SER A 177 21.52 -4.34 -16.93
N TYR A 178 22.00 -5.33 -17.68
CA TYR A 178 23.43 -5.47 -17.97
C TYR A 178 24.00 -4.22 -18.64
N GLN A 179 23.30 -3.70 -19.66
CA GLN A 179 23.66 -2.45 -20.34
C GLN A 179 23.80 -1.27 -19.37
N ARG A 180 22.83 -1.08 -18.46
CA ARG A 180 22.86 -0.01 -17.45
C ARG A 180 24.06 -0.13 -16.51
N ILE A 181 24.44 -1.35 -16.14
CA ILE A 181 25.61 -1.60 -15.29
C ILE A 181 26.89 -1.19 -16.05
N GLN A 182 27.04 -1.60 -17.30
CA GLN A 182 28.20 -1.25 -18.13
C GLN A 182 28.31 0.28 -18.35
N GLU A 183 27.21 0.93 -18.72
CA GLU A 183 27.16 2.39 -18.90
C GLU A 183 27.56 3.14 -17.63
N GLN A 184 27.27 2.59 -16.44
CA GLN A 184 27.66 3.20 -15.18
C GLN A 184 29.14 2.95 -14.85
N GLU A 185 29.68 1.76 -15.16
CA GLU A 185 31.12 1.46 -15.01
C GLU A 185 31.97 2.37 -15.89
N GLU A 186 31.55 2.62 -17.13
CA GLU A 186 32.24 3.52 -18.06
C GLU A 186 32.24 4.98 -17.58
N LYS A 187 31.18 5.42 -16.89
CA LYS A 187 31.06 6.79 -16.35
C LYS A 187 31.89 7.04 -15.08
N ASP A 188 32.23 5.98 -14.35
CA ASP A 188 32.97 6.06 -13.10
C ASP A 188 34.50 5.87 -13.31
N LEU A 189 34.95 5.65 -14.56
CA LEU A 189 36.36 5.64 -15.01
C LEU A 189 36.83 7.03 -15.44
#